data_AF-A0A4Q3XY78-F1
#
_entry.id   AF-A0A4Q3XY78-F1
#
_cell.length_a   1.000
_cell.length_b   1.000
_cell.length_c   1.000
_cell.angle_alpha   90.00
_cell.angle_beta   90.00
_cell.angle_gamma   90.00
#
_symmetry.space_group_name_H-M   'P 1'
#
loop_
_entity.id
_entity.type
_entity.pdbx_description
1 polymer ?
#
loop_
_entity_poly.entity_id
_entity_poly.type
_entity_poly.pdbx_seq_one_letter_code
_entity_poly.pdbx_strand_id
1 'polypeptide(L)'
;RRSLERYYLVEGHQDPIRIDIPKGGYAPVFSWNSVVVSKPTETVSVPVFQPSSRRWWSGVRPQMLACVILVASASVYQFSPYIRSAPTELPPDGRVPDRPTVIVAPFASLGEGPGALLYSAGFTEELLTALPRFKEIKVFGRETSRSLSSDVDASKVREELGARYLLAGGVRTIGNSLRVTARLMDTDDGEIVWSRDYDNDLGANDLFSIQADVARRVATAIAQPYGVIAQVDTAAPPPQDTGTSECTLRFYAYRAELSPEEHIQVRECLEEAVARYPTFSTAWAMLSILYLDEDRFNFNPSHGAETPLQRALRAARRSTQLDASNTRGLQALMMALFFNRELTEAIRVGEQALVTNPNDTELMGEFGTRLAIGGQ
;
A
#
# COMPACT_ATOMS: atom_id res chain seq x y z
N ARG A 1 6.25 -4.53 -37.84
CA ARG A 1 5.39 -4.99 -38.95
C ARG A 1 5.78 -6.38 -39.47
N ARG A 2 6.90 -6.57 -40.20
CA ARG A 2 7.27 -7.90 -40.76
C ARG A 2 7.32 -9.01 -39.70
N SER A 3 7.79 -8.70 -38.49
CA SER A 3 7.80 -9.65 -37.38
C SER A 3 6.40 -10.05 -36.89
N LEU A 4 5.44 -9.11 -36.88
CA LEU A 4 4.04 -9.39 -36.53
C LEU A 4 3.36 -10.23 -37.61
N GLU A 5 3.58 -9.89 -38.89
CA GLU A 5 3.08 -10.68 -40.03
C GLU A 5 3.62 -12.12 -39.96
N ARG A 6 4.90 -12.32 -39.64
CA ARG A 6 5.49 -13.66 -39.48
C ARG A 6 4.95 -14.40 -38.26
N TYR A 7 4.75 -13.71 -37.13
CA TYR A 7 4.21 -14.32 -35.91
C TYR A 7 2.80 -14.87 -36.14
N TYR A 8 1.90 -14.07 -36.71
CA TYR A 8 0.51 -14.50 -36.98
C TYR A 8 0.39 -15.52 -38.13
N LEU A 9 1.43 -15.69 -38.96
CA LEU A 9 1.51 -16.73 -39.98
C LEU A 9 2.00 -18.09 -39.45
N VAL A 10 2.68 -18.13 -38.30
CA VAL A 10 3.34 -19.34 -37.79
C VAL A 10 2.78 -19.75 -36.42
N GLU A 11 2.90 -18.88 -35.42
CA GLU A 11 2.62 -19.22 -34.02
C GLU A 11 1.25 -18.70 -33.59
N GLY A 12 0.97 -17.42 -33.81
CA GLY A 12 -0.23 -16.74 -33.30
C GLY A 12 -1.50 -16.89 -34.16
N HIS A 13 -1.58 -17.86 -35.07
CA HIS A 13 -2.69 -17.97 -36.03
C HIS A 13 -4.07 -18.20 -35.37
N GLN A 14 -4.09 -18.68 -34.13
CA GLN A 14 -5.31 -18.87 -33.31
C GLN A 14 -5.45 -17.85 -32.18
N ASP A 15 -4.57 -16.85 -32.11
CA ASP A 15 -4.66 -15.87 -31.05
C ASP A 15 -5.94 -15.06 -31.18
N PRO A 16 -6.61 -14.77 -30.05
CA PRO A 16 -7.88 -14.07 -30.05
C PRO A 16 -7.74 -12.62 -30.54
N ILE A 17 -6.54 -12.04 -30.47
CA ILE A 17 -6.24 -10.66 -30.84
C ILE A 17 -5.14 -10.65 -31.91
N ARG A 18 -5.43 -9.96 -33.02
CA ARG A 18 -4.51 -9.70 -34.11
C ARG A 18 -4.11 -8.24 -34.15
N ILE A 19 -2.80 -7.99 -34.13
CA ILE A 19 -2.19 -6.66 -34.17
C ILE A 19 -1.61 -6.39 -35.56
N ASP A 20 -2.13 -5.38 -36.26
CA ASP A 20 -1.65 -4.96 -37.58
C ASP A 20 -1.12 -3.52 -37.55
N ILE A 21 -0.05 -3.24 -38.31
CA ILE A 21 0.51 -1.89 -38.46
C ILE A 21 0.37 -1.46 -39.93
N PRO A 22 -0.51 -0.50 -40.27
CA PRO A 22 -0.77 -0.09 -41.65
C PRO A 22 0.47 0.47 -42.36
N LYS A 23 0.52 0.35 -43.69
CA LYS A 23 1.61 0.95 -44.49
C LYS A 23 1.57 2.48 -44.27
N GLY A 24 2.69 3.09 -43.88
CA GLY A 24 2.81 4.54 -43.74
C GLY A 24 2.37 5.12 -42.39
N GLY A 25 1.98 4.29 -41.42
CA GLY A 25 1.65 4.71 -40.05
C GLY A 25 2.48 3.97 -39.00
N TYR A 26 2.66 4.60 -37.83
CA TYR A 26 3.35 4.00 -36.67
C TYR A 26 2.39 3.54 -35.57
N ALA A 27 1.09 3.76 -35.71
CA ALA A 27 0.07 3.35 -34.74
C ALA A 27 -0.43 1.91 -35.03
N PRO A 28 -0.43 1.00 -34.05
CA PRO A 28 -0.99 -0.34 -34.20
C PRO A 28 -2.52 -0.32 -34.18
N VAL A 29 -3.14 -1.23 -34.94
CA VAL A 29 -4.58 -1.48 -34.97
C VAL A 29 -4.83 -2.90 -34.45
N PHE A 30 -5.86 -3.06 -33.61
CA PHE A 30 -6.20 -4.32 -32.97
C PHE A 30 -7.52 -4.85 -33.52
N SER A 31 -7.56 -6.13 -33.87
CA SER A 31 -8.76 -6.83 -34.34
C SER A 31 -8.94 -8.17 -33.62
N TRP A 32 -10.19 -8.57 -33.38
CA TRP A 32 -10.49 -9.83 -32.71
C TRP A 32 -10.78 -10.92 -33.74
N ASN A 33 -10.13 -12.09 -33.61
CA ASN A 33 -10.42 -13.26 -34.44
C ASN A 33 -11.71 -13.93 -33.92
N SER A 34 -12.80 -13.82 -34.67
CA SER A 34 -14.14 -14.32 -34.30
C SER A 34 -14.31 -15.84 -34.41
N VAL A 35 -13.24 -16.64 -34.32
CA VAL A 35 -13.30 -18.11 -34.38
C VAL A 35 -13.26 -18.70 -32.98
N VAL A 36 -14.27 -18.35 -32.17
CA VAL A 36 -14.75 -19.21 -31.08
C VAL A 36 -16.27 -19.18 -31.11
N VAL A 37 -16.84 -19.83 -32.12
CA VAL A 37 -18.23 -20.26 -32.06
C VAL A 37 -18.27 -21.52 -31.21
N SER A 38 -18.83 -21.38 -30.01
CA SER A 38 -19.19 -22.47 -29.10
C SER A 38 -19.91 -23.60 -29.84
N LYS A 39 -19.31 -24.80 -29.82
CA LYS A 39 -20.05 -26.03 -30.17
C LYS A 39 -21.20 -26.21 -29.17
N PRO A 40 -22.39 -26.65 -29.60
CA PRO A 40 -23.44 -27.06 -28.68
C PRO A 40 -22.96 -28.30 -27.93
N THR A 41 -22.99 -28.23 -26.59
CA THR A 41 -22.75 -29.38 -25.72
C THR A 41 -23.82 -30.42 -25.98
N GLU A 42 -23.41 -31.60 -26.48
CA GLU A 42 -24.22 -32.82 -26.43
C GLU A 42 -24.67 -33.05 -24.98
N THR A 43 -25.99 -33.11 -24.80
CA THR A 43 -26.65 -33.54 -23.57
C THR A 43 -26.17 -34.92 -23.16
N VAL A 44 -25.24 -34.98 -22.22
CA VAL A 44 -24.97 -36.19 -21.44
C VAL A 44 -26.10 -36.32 -20.41
N SER A 45 -26.95 -37.32 -20.62
CA SER A 45 -27.99 -37.71 -19.67
C SER A 45 -27.38 -38.18 -18.36
N VAL A 46 -27.59 -37.41 -17.29
CA VAL A 46 -27.28 -37.83 -15.91
C VAL A 46 -28.36 -38.80 -15.44
N PRO A 47 -28.03 -40.01 -14.92
CA PRO A 47 -29.04 -40.90 -14.37
C PRO A 47 -29.63 -40.29 -13.10
N VAL A 48 -30.96 -40.18 -13.09
CA VAL A 48 -31.75 -39.73 -11.93
C VAL A 48 -31.62 -40.78 -10.81
N PHE A 49 -30.98 -40.39 -9.71
CA PHE A 49 -30.93 -41.21 -8.50
C PHE A 49 -32.29 -41.15 -7.79
N GLN A 50 -33.07 -42.23 -7.86
CA GLN A 50 -34.24 -42.41 -7.01
C GLN A 50 -33.79 -42.84 -5.61
N PRO A 51 -34.17 -42.12 -4.53
CA PRO A 51 -33.82 -42.54 -3.18
C PRO A 51 -34.60 -43.81 -2.83
N SER A 52 -33.87 -44.91 -2.61
CA SER A 52 -34.45 -46.12 -2.04
C SER A 52 -34.74 -45.90 -0.55
N SER A 53 -36.01 -46.01 -0.18
CA SER A 53 -36.47 -45.95 1.19
C SER A 53 -36.02 -47.20 1.95
N ARG A 54 -34.85 -47.14 2.59
CA ARG A 54 -34.48 -48.11 3.64
C ARG A 54 -34.47 -47.43 5.00
N ARG A 55 -35.54 -47.72 5.75
CA ARG A 55 -35.69 -47.46 7.19
C ARG A 55 -34.48 -48.00 7.94
N TRP A 56 -33.64 -47.12 8.48
CA TRP A 56 -32.55 -47.50 9.39
C TRP A 56 -32.33 -46.50 10.53
N TRP A 57 -33.41 -46.03 11.15
CA TRP A 57 -33.33 -45.19 12.36
C TRP A 57 -34.32 -45.71 13.40
N SER A 58 -33.97 -46.81 14.06
CA SER A 58 -34.57 -47.22 15.33
C SER A 58 -33.48 -47.16 16.39
N GLY A 59 -33.34 -46.00 17.05
CA GLY A 59 -32.37 -45.87 18.14
C GLY A 59 -32.15 -44.48 18.71
N VAL A 60 -32.57 -43.39 18.04
CA VAL A 60 -32.37 -42.04 18.59
C VAL A 60 -33.64 -41.62 19.34
N ARG A 61 -33.54 -41.55 20.68
CA ARG A 61 -34.63 -41.06 21.54
C ARG A 61 -34.94 -39.60 21.19
N PRO A 62 -36.22 -39.20 21.03
CA PRO A 62 -36.63 -37.87 20.56
C PRO A 62 -36.13 -36.71 21.46
N GLN A 63 -35.77 -37.00 22.71
CA GLN A 63 -35.20 -36.04 23.66
C GLN A 63 -33.77 -35.59 23.28
N MET A 64 -32.96 -36.43 22.64
CA MET A 64 -31.59 -36.06 22.24
C MET A 64 -31.59 -35.13 21.02
N LEU A 65 -32.56 -35.31 20.10
CA LEU A 65 -32.70 -34.46 18.92
C LEU A 65 -33.14 -33.03 19.30
N ALA A 66 -34.02 -32.90 20.30
CA ALA A 66 -34.48 -31.61 20.81
C ALA A 66 -33.33 -30.82 21.48
N CYS A 67 -32.45 -31.48 22.23
CA CYS A 67 -31.29 -30.83 22.85
C CYS A 67 -30.27 -30.34 21.80
N VAL A 68 -30.01 -31.12 20.74
CA VAL A 68 -29.08 -30.70 19.67
C VAL A 68 -29.62 -29.51 18.89
N ILE A 69 -30.93 -29.47 18.62
CA ILE A 69 -31.56 -28.35 17.92
C ILE A 69 -31.57 -27.09 18.80
N LEU A 70 -31.82 -27.23 20.11
CA LEU A 70 -31.79 -26.10 21.05
C LEU A 70 -30.37 -25.53 21.21
N VAL A 71 -29.35 -26.38 21.33
CA VAL A 71 -27.95 -25.94 21.40
C VAL A 71 -27.51 -25.28 20.09
N ALA A 72 -27.86 -25.84 18.93
CA ALA A 72 -27.56 -25.24 17.64
C ALA A 72 -28.25 -23.88 17.46
N SER A 73 -29.51 -23.75 17.89
CA SER A 73 -30.25 -22.48 17.82
C SER A 73 -29.71 -21.41 18.78
N ALA A 74 -29.25 -21.80 19.97
CA ALA A 74 -28.60 -20.91 20.93
C ALA A 74 -27.22 -20.44 20.44
N SER A 75 -26.45 -21.32 19.80
CA SER A 75 -25.17 -20.96 19.16
C SER A 75 -25.37 -19.98 18.01
N VAL A 76 -26.39 -20.17 17.17
CA VAL A 76 -26.71 -19.24 16.08
C VAL A 76 -27.19 -17.89 16.62
N TYR A 77 -27.95 -17.85 17.72
CA TYR A 77 -28.38 -16.60 18.34
C TYR A 77 -27.24 -15.84 19.03
N GLN A 78 -26.31 -16.53 19.68
CA GLN A 78 -25.15 -15.91 20.34
C GLN A 78 -24.07 -15.44 19.35
N PHE A 79 -23.98 -16.05 18.16
CA PHE A 79 -23.08 -15.61 17.08
C PHE A 79 -23.74 -14.70 16.03
N SER A 80 -25.08 -14.50 16.10
CA SER A 80 -25.81 -13.62 15.17
C SER A 80 -25.37 -12.15 15.14
N PRO A 81 -24.86 -11.53 16.23
CA PRO A 81 -24.33 -10.17 16.13
C PRO A 81 -22.89 -10.10 15.59
N TYR A 82 -22.17 -11.23 15.46
CA TYR A 82 -20.79 -11.27 14.95
C TYR A 82 -20.70 -11.46 13.42
N ILE A 83 -21.79 -11.84 12.74
CA ILE A 83 -21.84 -11.98 11.26
C ILE A 83 -22.68 -10.85 10.63
N ARG A 84 -22.67 -9.65 11.24
CA ARG A 84 -23.30 -8.45 10.66
C ARG A 84 -22.35 -7.27 10.62
N SER A 85 -21.34 -7.42 9.77
CA SER A 85 -20.52 -6.37 9.16
C SER A 85 -19.71 -7.06 8.05
N ALA A 86 -19.74 -6.73 6.76
CA ALA A 86 -20.53 -5.84 5.92
C ALA A 86 -20.57 -6.52 4.53
N PRO A 87 -21.54 -6.26 3.63
CA PRO A 87 -21.29 -6.49 2.22
C PRO A 87 -20.28 -5.42 1.77
N THR A 88 -18.98 -5.74 1.83
CA THR A 88 -17.98 -4.92 1.16
C THR A 88 -18.16 -5.15 -0.34
N GLU A 89 -19.07 -4.37 -0.96
CA GLU A 89 -19.15 -4.25 -2.40
C GLU A 89 -17.73 -4.10 -2.95
N LEU A 90 -17.35 -5.00 -3.85
CA LEU A 90 -16.09 -4.91 -4.58
C LEU A 90 -16.04 -3.53 -5.25
N PRO A 91 -15.00 -2.71 -5.05
CA PRO A 91 -14.79 -1.57 -5.92
C PRO A 91 -14.77 -2.11 -7.36
N PRO A 92 -15.59 -1.57 -8.27
CA PRO A 92 -15.85 -2.19 -9.59
C PRO A 92 -14.61 -2.41 -10.46
N ASP A 93 -13.45 -1.86 -10.10
CA ASP A 93 -12.23 -1.88 -10.90
C ASP A 93 -11.06 -2.69 -10.32
N GLY A 94 -11.20 -3.39 -9.17
CA GLY A 94 -10.05 -4.09 -8.56
C GLY A 94 -8.88 -3.16 -8.21
N ARG A 95 -9.15 -1.85 -8.07
CA ARG A 95 -8.16 -0.84 -7.66
C ARG A 95 -7.75 -1.09 -6.22
N VAL A 96 -6.45 -0.98 -5.95
CA VAL A 96 -5.88 -1.03 -4.61
C VAL A 96 -6.60 -0.01 -3.72
N PRO A 97 -6.99 -0.37 -2.48
CA PRO A 97 -7.82 0.49 -1.63
C PRO A 97 -7.19 1.84 -1.24
N ASP A 98 -8.00 2.66 -0.59
CA ASP A 98 -7.66 4.03 -0.25
C ASP A 98 -6.67 4.13 0.91
N ARG A 99 -5.40 4.25 0.53
CA ARG A 99 -4.33 4.85 1.34
C ARG A 99 -4.66 6.31 1.66
N PRO A 100 -4.21 6.84 2.82
CA PRO A 100 -4.39 8.25 3.16
C PRO A 100 -3.89 9.16 2.05
N THR A 101 -4.73 10.09 1.63
CA THR A 101 -4.43 11.02 0.55
C THR A 101 -3.99 12.37 1.13
N VAL A 102 -2.83 12.84 0.69
CA VAL A 102 -2.21 14.11 1.07
C VAL A 102 -2.19 15.05 -0.13
N ILE A 103 -2.72 16.25 0.06
CA ILE A 103 -2.58 17.36 -0.89
C ILE A 103 -1.55 18.32 -0.35
N VAL A 104 -0.63 18.78 -1.22
CA VAL A 104 0.32 19.85 -0.88
C VAL A 104 -0.15 21.14 -1.53
N ALA A 105 -0.58 22.11 -0.73
CA ALA A 105 -0.90 23.44 -1.23
C ALA A 105 0.39 24.19 -1.59
N PRO A 106 0.35 25.16 -2.53
CA PRO A 106 1.48 26.04 -2.76
C PRO A 106 1.85 26.76 -1.47
N PHE A 107 3.11 26.69 -1.07
CA PHE A 107 3.55 27.39 0.13
C PHE A 107 3.50 28.91 -0.09
N ALA A 108 2.95 29.63 0.88
CA ALA A 108 2.82 31.08 0.83
C ALA A 108 4.21 31.76 0.87
N SER A 109 4.38 32.84 0.11
CA SER A 109 5.54 33.72 0.23
C SER A 109 5.23 34.84 1.22
N LEU A 110 5.89 34.82 2.39
CA LEU A 110 5.61 35.69 3.54
C LEU A 110 6.72 36.72 3.81
N GLY A 111 7.46 37.14 2.77
CA GLY A 111 8.53 38.13 2.84
C GLY A 111 8.55 39.07 1.63
N GLU A 112 9.35 40.13 1.72
CA GLU A 112 9.50 41.12 0.64
C GLU A 112 10.61 40.69 -0.35
N GLY A 113 10.27 40.66 -1.64
CA GLY A 113 11.23 40.44 -2.74
C GLY A 113 11.07 39.11 -3.50
N PRO A 114 11.68 39.01 -4.69
CA PRO A 114 11.50 37.88 -5.61
C PRO A 114 12.08 36.55 -5.10
N GLY A 115 13.02 36.59 -4.15
CA GLY A 115 13.61 35.38 -3.56
C GLY A 115 12.59 34.51 -2.81
N ALA A 116 11.71 35.11 -2.01
CA ALA A 116 10.72 34.38 -1.21
C ALA A 116 9.72 33.59 -2.07
N LEU A 117 9.31 34.14 -3.23
CA LEU A 117 8.43 33.47 -4.20
C LEU A 117 9.11 32.26 -4.86
N LEU A 118 10.37 32.40 -5.26
CA LEU A 118 11.15 31.30 -5.81
C LEU A 118 11.35 30.20 -4.75
N TYR A 119 11.54 30.57 -3.48
CA TYR A 119 11.69 29.61 -2.39
C TYR A 119 10.44 28.84 -2.07
N SER A 120 9.30 29.53 -1.96
CA SER A 120 8.05 28.87 -1.64
C SER A 120 7.61 27.93 -2.76
N ALA A 121 7.81 28.33 -4.02
CA ALA A 121 7.59 27.46 -5.18
C ALA A 121 8.54 26.25 -5.17
N GLY A 122 9.86 26.46 -5.05
CA GLY A 122 10.84 25.38 -5.03
C GLY A 122 10.61 24.40 -3.87
N PHE A 123 10.26 24.91 -2.69
CA PHE A 123 9.94 24.08 -1.53
C PHE A 123 8.71 23.21 -1.74
N THR A 124 7.68 23.74 -2.40
CA THR A 124 6.49 22.97 -2.79
C THR A 124 6.87 21.82 -3.72
N GLU A 125 7.74 22.05 -4.71
CA GLU A 125 8.22 20.99 -5.62
C GLU A 125 9.06 19.93 -4.90
N GLU A 126 9.91 20.33 -3.95
CA GLU A 126 10.70 19.39 -3.14
C GLU A 126 9.79 18.47 -2.29
N LEU A 127 8.71 19.01 -1.71
CA LEU A 127 7.72 18.20 -0.99
C LEU A 127 6.98 17.23 -1.92
N LEU A 128 6.54 17.70 -3.09
CA LEU A 128 5.91 16.87 -4.12
C LEU A 128 6.85 15.79 -4.67
N THR A 129 8.16 15.95 -4.49
CA THR A 129 9.18 14.95 -4.85
C THR A 129 9.48 13.98 -3.71
N ALA A 130 9.51 14.47 -2.46
CA ALA A 130 9.89 13.68 -1.29
C ALA A 130 8.75 12.78 -0.78
N LEU A 131 7.52 13.29 -0.73
CA LEU A 131 6.37 12.57 -0.16
C LEU A 131 5.97 11.30 -0.93
N PRO A 132 5.95 11.27 -2.28
CA PRO A 132 5.55 10.06 -3.02
C PRO A 132 6.48 8.85 -2.85
N ARG A 133 7.63 9.02 -2.20
CA ARG A 133 8.55 7.93 -1.85
C ARG A 133 7.98 7.03 -0.74
N PHE A 134 7.03 7.54 0.04
CA PHE A 134 6.27 6.77 1.02
C PHE A 134 5.05 6.15 0.33
N LYS A 135 5.11 4.84 0.07
CA LYS A 135 4.07 4.12 -0.70
C LYS A 135 2.83 3.82 0.13
N GLU A 136 2.83 4.15 1.40
CA GLU A 136 1.72 4.02 2.33
C GLU A 136 0.73 5.19 2.20
N ILE A 137 1.13 6.31 1.59
CA ILE A 137 0.27 7.46 1.30
C ILE A 137 0.07 7.68 -0.21
N LYS A 138 -0.97 8.43 -0.57
CA LYS A 138 -1.20 8.97 -1.91
C LYS A 138 -0.94 10.47 -1.89
N VAL A 139 -0.26 10.98 -2.92
CA VAL A 139 0.04 12.41 -3.05
C VAL A 139 -0.38 12.85 -4.45
N PHE A 140 -1.14 13.95 -4.54
CA PHE A 140 -1.50 14.51 -5.84
C PHE A 140 -0.35 15.32 -6.44
N GLY A 141 -0.33 15.35 -7.76
CA GLY A 141 0.73 15.98 -8.53
C GLY A 141 0.73 17.50 -8.48
N ARG A 142 1.74 18.05 -9.14
CA ARG A 142 2.01 19.48 -9.26
C ARG A 142 0.82 20.27 -9.82
N GLU A 143 0.11 19.70 -10.78
CA GLU A 143 -1.04 20.34 -11.45
C GLU A 143 -2.16 20.62 -10.46
N THR A 144 -2.46 19.65 -9.59
CA THR A 144 -3.45 19.81 -8.52
C THR A 144 -2.97 20.84 -7.51
N SER A 145 -1.73 20.76 -7.04
CA SER A 145 -1.13 21.76 -6.14
C SER A 145 -1.26 23.18 -6.71
N ARG A 146 -0.89 23.39 -7.98
CA ARG A 146 -0.95 24.69 -8.65
C ARG A 146 -2.36 25.25 -8.86
N SER A 147 -3.38 24.39 -8.87
CA SER A 147 -4.77 24.83 -9.01
C SER A 147 -5.33 25.44 -7.72
N LEU A 148 -4.66 25.20 -6.58
CA LEU A 148 -5.08 25.68 -5.27
C LEU A 148 -4.43 27.03 -4.94
N SER A 149 -5.07 27.80 -4.06
CA SER A 149 -4.44 28.96 -3.44
C SER A 149 -3.60 28.54 -2.23
N SER A 150 -2.62 29.38 -1.83
CA SER A 150 -1.78 29.09 -0.66
C SER A 150 -2.53 29.20 0.68
N ASP A 151 -3.72 29.78 0.66
CA ASP A 151 -4.67 29.94 1.77
C ASP A 151 -5.94 29.08 1.59
N VAL A 152 -5.86 28.03 0.76
CA VAL A 152 -7.00 27.16 0.48
C VAL A 152 -7.57 26.56 1.77
N ASP A 153 -8.90 26.58 1.88
CA ASP A 153 -9.63 26.00 3.00
C ASP A 153 -9.59 24.46 2.93
N ALA A 154 -9.31 23.82 4.06
CA ALA A 154 -9.26 22.36 4.16
C ALA A 154 -10.59 21.69 3.77
N SER A 155 -11.72 22.33 4.09
CA SER A 155 -13.06 21.84 3.71
C SER A 155 -13.25 21.77 2.19
N LYS A 156 -12.73 22.74 1.44
CA LYS A 156 -12.76 22.73 -0.02
C LYS A 156 -11.89 21.62 -0.60
N VAL A 157 -10.73 21.39 0.00
CA VAL A 157 -9.84 20.28 -0.40
C VAL A 157 -10.54 18.93 -0.19
N ARG A 158 -11.29 18.76 0.90
CA ARG A 158 -12.11 17.56 1.12
C ARG A 158 -13.22 17.43 0.09
N GLU A 159 -13.97 18.50 -0.16
CA GLU A 159 -15.12 18.49 -1.07
C GLU A 159 -14.71 18.23 -2.53
N GLU A 160 -13.68 18.93 -3.01
CA GLU A 160 -13.28 18.91 -4.42
C GLU A 160 -12.34 17.77 -4.77
N LEU A 161 -11.45 17.37 -3.84
CA LEU A 161 -10.38 16.41 -4.10
C LEU A 161 -10.50 15.13 -3.28
N GLY A 162 -11.38 15.07 -2.28
CA GLY A 162 -11.57 13.89 -1.43
C GLY A 162 -10.35 13.52 -0.59
N ALA A 163 -9.37 14.42 -0.46
CA ALA A 163 -8.16 14.14 0.29
C ALA A 163 -8.44 14.15 1.78
N ARG A 164 -7.73 13.32 2.55
CA ARG A 164 -7.83 13.31 4.02
C ARG A 164 -7.00 14.42 4.63
N TYR A 165 -5.81 14.66 4.07
CA TYR A 165 -4.83 15.57 4.65
C TYR A 165 -4.46 16.71 3.70
N LEU A 166 -4.29 17.89 4.27
CA LEU A 166 -3.75 19.07 3.59
C LEU A 166 -2.43 19.48 4.26
N LEU A 167 -1.35 19.47 3.49
CA LEU A 167 -0.07 20.07 3.85
C LEU A 167 0.01 21.48 3.29
N ALA A 168 0.08 22.47 4.17
CA ALA A 168 0.16 23.88 3.81
C ALA A 168 1.16 24.62 4.71
N GLY A 169 1.49 25.86 4.35
CA GLY A 169 2.44 26.63 5.10
C GLY A 169 2.95 27.86 4.38
N GLY A 170 4.05 28.41 4.88
CA GLY A 170 4.65 29.59 4.30
C GLY A 170 6.14 29.68 4.52
N VAL A 171 6.79 30.42 3.63
CA VAL A 171 8.22 30.71 3.65
C VAL A 171 8.40 32.20 3.84
N ARG A 172 9.16 32.58 4.87
CA ARG A 172 9.49 33.97 5.19
C ARG A 172 11.00 34.18 5.08
N THR A 173 11.40 35.25 4.41
CA THR A 173 12.79 35.69 4.32
C THR A 173 12.95 37.08 4.91
N ILE A 174 13.94 37.27 5.79
CA ILE A 174 14.33 38.57 6.34
C ILE A 174 15.85 38.65 6.35
N GLY A 175 16.44 39.51 5.51
CA GLY A 175 17.89 39.56 5.32
C GLY A 175 18.42 38.19 4.90
N ASN A 176 19.34 37.61 5.68
CA ASN A 176 19.88 36.26 5.47
C ASN A 176 19.10 35.17 6.21
N SER A 177 18.05 35.49 6.96
CA SER A 177 17.26 34.47 7.67
C SER A 177 16.12 33.95 6.81
N LEU A 178 15.96 32.62 6.77
CA LEU A 178 14.86 31.90 6.14
C LEU A 178 14.10 31.11 7.22
N ARG A 179 12.80 31.35 7.33
CA ARG A 179 11.89 30.53 8.15
C ARG A 179 10.87 29.84 7.25
N VAL A 180 10.75 28.52 7.39
CA VAL A 180 9.67 27.74 6.79
C VAL A 180 8.74 27.25 7.90
N THR A 181 7.45 27.55 7.77
CA THR A 181 6.40 26.98 8.63
C THR A 181 5.61 25.99 7.80
N ALA A 182 5.53 24.75 8.26
CA ALA A 182 4.74 23.68 7.64
C ALA A 182 3.69 23.17 8.62
N ARG A 183 2.48 22.90 8.11
CA ARG A 183 1.34 22.41 8.89
C ARG A 183 0.61 21.32 8.12
N LEU A 184 0.29 20.24 8.81
CA LEU A 184 -0.59 19.19 8.34
C LEU A 184 -1.94 19.37 9.01
N MET A 185 -3.00 19.40 8.21
CA MET A 185 -4.38 19.53 8.66
C MET A 185 -5.17 18.29 8.28
N ASP A 186 -6.01 17.79 9.19
CA ASP A 186 -7.12 16.91 8.81
C ASP A 186 -8.19 17.77 8.14
N THR A 187 -8.67 17.32 6.98
CA THR A 187 -9.63 18.06 6.16
C THR A 187 -11.08 17.77 6.54
N ASP A 188 -11.33 16.77 7.39
CA ASP A 188 -12.66 16.43 7.88
C ASP A 188 -13.23 17.53 8.79
N ASP A 189 -12.40 18.04 9.71
CA ASP A 189 -12.77 19.04 10.71
C ASP A 189 -11.89 20.30 10.69
N GLY A 190 -10.83 20.32 9.88
CA GLY A 190 -9.88 21.42 9.78
C GLY A 190 -8.86 21.48 10.91
N GLU A 191 -8.74 20.43 11.74
CA GLU A 191 -7.78 20.39 12.84
C GLU A 191 -6.33 20.39 12.32
N ILE A 192 -5.47 21.24 12.91
CA ILE A 192 -4.03 21.17 12.68
C ILE A 192 -3.45 20.03 13.53
N VAL A 193 -3.30 18.86 12.92
CA VAL A 193 -2.75 17.66 13.58
C VAL A 193 -1.23 17.71 13.76
N TRP A 194 -0.53 18.57 13.00
CA TRP A 194 0.90 18.81 13.19
C TRP A 194 1.34 20.16 12.62
N SER A 195 2.29 20.82 13.29
CA SER A 195 2.93 22.05 12.82
C SER A 195 4.39 22.10 13.24
N ARG A 196 5.26 22.63 12.38
CA ARG A 196 6.68 22.86 12.71
C ARG A 196 7.26 24.05 11.96
N ASP A 197 8.14 24.77 12.66
CA ASP A 197 8.98 25.83 12.10
C ASP A 197 10.40 25.32 11.86
N TYR A 198 11.01 25.77 10.77
CA TYR A 198 12.38 25.47 10.38
C TYR A 198 13.12 26.77 10.09
N ASP A 199 14.02 27.14 10.99
CA ASP A 199 14.87 28.32 10.87
C ASP A 199 16.21 27.97 10.25
N ASN A 200 16.61 28.73 9.22
CA ASN A 200 17.85 28.53 8.47
C ASN A 200 18.53 29.86 8.15
N ASP A 201 19.85 29.80 7.97
CA ASP A 201 20.69 30.93 7.57
C ASP A 201 21.17 30.75 6.11
N LEU A 202 20.73 31.66 5.24
CA LEU A 202 21.08 31.72 3.82
C LEU A 202 22.54 32.14 3.58
N GLY A 203 23.22 32.71 4.59
CA GLY A 203 24.64 33.06 4.50
C GLY A 203 25.58 31.88 4.72
N ALA A 204 25.11 30.82 5.37
CA ALA A 204 25.94 29.68 5.78
C ALA A 204 25.83 28.46 4.86
N ASN A 205 24.70 28.29 4.16
CA ASN A 205 24.43 27.10 3.37
C ASN A 205 23.85 27.46 2.00
N ASP A 206 24.08 26.57 1.03
CA ASP A 206 23.40 26.65 -0.24
C ASP A 206 21.88 26.48 -0.06
N LEU A 207 21.18 27.33 -0.77
CA LEU A 207 19.76 27.56 -0.68
C LEU A 207 18.92 26.36 -1.15
N PHE A 208 19.33 25.73 -2.26
CA PHE A 208 18.70 24.50 -2.73
C PHE A 208 18.91 23.36 -1.72
N SER A 209 20.09 23.33 -1.10
CA SER A 209 20.40 22.36 -0.04
C SER A 209 19.50 22.54 1.18
N ILE A 210 19.24 23.79 1.62
CA ILE A 210 18.27 24.07 2.70
C ILE A 210 16.86 23.61 2.31
N GLN A 211 16.38 23.97 1.12
CA GLN A 211 15.04 23.62 0.66
C GLN A 211 14.83 22.10 0.64
N ALA A 212 15.75 21.37 0.00
CA ALA A 212 15.69 19.91 -0.07
C ALA A 212 15.77 19.28 1.33
N ASP A 213 16.62 19.80 2.22
CA ASP A 213 16.73 19.28 3.58
C ASP A 213 15.46 19.48 4.41
N VAL A 214 14.90 20.68 4.41
CA VAL A 214 13.65 20.96 5.12
C VAL A 214 12.52 20.11 4.56
N ALA A 215 12.42 19.96 3.24
CA ALA A 215 11.36 19.16 2.62
C ALA A 215 11.47 17.68 2.99
N ARG A 216 12.69 17.13 3.00
CA ARG A 216 12.95 15.77 3.52
C ARG A 216 12.51 15.63 4.97
N ARG A 217 12.88 16.57 5.86
CA ARG A 217 12.49 16.53 7.27
C ARG A 217 10.97 16.59 7.47
N VAL A 218 10.27 17.41 6.68
CA VAL A 218 8.79 17.46 6.69
C VAL A 218 8.22 16.12 6.23
N ALA A 219 8.68 15.59 5.09
CA ALA A 219 8.21 14.32 4.55
C ALA A 219 8.44 13.15 5.52
N THR A 220 9.64 13.04 6.10
CA THR A 220 9.93 12.05 7.17
C THR A 220 9.00 12.23 8.36
N ALA A 221 8.82 13.45 8.87
CA ALA A 221 8.01 13.67 10.06
C ALA A 221 6.55 13.22 9.86
N ILE A 222 5.97 13.49 8.68
CA ILE A 222 4.55 13.22 8.46
C ILE A 222 4.26 11.82 7.90
N ALA A 223 5.10 11.31 6.99
CA ALA A 223 4.75 10.17 6.14
C ALA A 223 5.53 8.88 6.45
N GLN A 224 6.54 8.92 7.32
CA GLN A 224 7.22 7.69 7.73
C GLN A 224 6.24 6.73 8.44
N PRO A 225 6.52 5.42 8.50
CA PRO A 225 5.69 4.39 9.14
C PRO A 225 5.07 4.73 10.50
N TYR A 226 5.82 5.46 11.34
CA TYR A 226 5.41 5.89 12.68
C TYR A 226 5.30 7.42 12.78
N GLY A 227 5.12 8.09 11.64
CA GLY A 227 4.99 9.54 11.52
C GLY A 227 3.61 10.04 11.95
N VAL A 228 3.39 11.33 11.75
CA VAL A 228 2.15 12.01 12.16
C VAL A 228 0.91 11.34 11.57
N ILE A 229 0.90 11.06 10.26
CA ILE A 229 -0.28 10.50 9.58
C ILE A 229 -0.64 9.14 10.19
N ALA A 230 0.34 8.25 10.37
CA ALA A 230 0.11 6.95 10.97
C ALA A 230 -0.44 7.05 12.40
N GLN A 231 0.07 7.99 13.21
CA GLN A 231 -0.42 8.20 14.58
C GLN A 231 -1.86 8.70 14.62
N VAL A 232 -2.19 9.69 13.77
CA VAL A 232 -3.54 10.25 13.66
C VAL A 232 -4.52 9.20 13.16
N ASP A 233 -4.18 8.48 12.08
CA ASP A 233 -5.03 7.44 11.50
C ASP A 233 -5.28 6.28 12.49
N THR A 234 -4.29 5.95 13.34
CA THR A 234 -4.45 4.92 14.37
C THR A 234 -5.37 5.38 15.51
N ALA A 235 -5.27 6.65 15.92
CA ALA A 235 -6.09 7.20 17.00
C ALA A 235 -7.55 7.44 16.56
N ALA A 236 -7.75 7.79 15.29
CA ALA A 236 -9.06 8.06 14.70
C ALA A 236 -9.15 7.45 13.28
N PRO A 237 -9.45 6.14 13.17
CA PRO A 237 -9.61 5.48 11.87
C PRO A 237 -10.75 6.11 11.06
N PRO A 238 -10.62 6.20 9.72
CA PRO A 238 -11.65 6.79 8.89
C PRO A 238 -12.93 5.93 8.91
N PRO A 239 -14.15 6.52 8.86
CA PRO A 239 -15.41 5.77 8.97
C PRO A 239 -15.65 4.75 7.86
N GLN A 240 -14.93 4.86 6.74
CA GLN A 240 -15.01 3.98 5.57
C GLN A 240 -13.70 3.23 5.33
N ASP A 241 -12.90 2.97 6.38
CA ASP A 241 -11.65 2.23 6.24
C ASP A 241 -11.91 0.86 5.61
N THR A 242 -11.57 0.76 4.33
CA THR A 242 -11.57 -0.48 3.56
C THR A 242 -10.43 -1.32 4.13
N GLY A 243 -10.74 -2.50 4.69
CA GLY A 243 -9.86 -3.26 5.59
C GLY A 243 -8.38 -3.45 5.23
N THR A 244 -7.93 -3.14 4.00
CA THR A 244 -6.51 -3.07 3.64
C THR A 244 -5.73 -1.93 4.32
N SER A 245 -6.32 -0.73 4.50
CA SER A 245 -5.63 0.36 5.23
C SER A 245 -5.59 0.04 6.73
N GLU A 246 -6.67 -0.54 7.27
CA GLU A 246 -6.67 -1.17 8.60
C GLU A 246 -5.55 -2.23 8.74
N CYS A 247 -5.39 -3.18 7.80
CA CYS A 247 -4.30 -4.16 7.86
C CYS A 247 -2.92 -3.48 7.92
N THR A 248 -2.73 -2.37 7.20
CA THR A 248 -1.47 -1.61 7.23
C THR A 248 -1.23 -0.96 8.59
N LEU A 249 -2.24 -0.32 9.20
CA LEU A 249 -2.10 0.26 10.53
C LEU A 249 -1.81 -0.81 11.59
N ARG A 250 -2.53 -1.94 11.53
CA ARG A 250 -2.30 -3.09 12.42
C ARG A 250 -0.92 -3.70 12.24
N PHE A 251 -0.43 -3.78 11.01
CA PHE A 251 0.95 -4.20 10.74
C PHE A 251 1.96 -3.32 11.47
N TYR A 252 1.81 -2.00 11.41
CA TYR A 252 2.72 -1.10 12.12
C TYR A 252 2.55 -1.16 13.64
N ALA A 253 1.34 -1.35 14.16
CA ALA A 253 1.11 -1.59 15.59
C ALA A 253 1.85 -2.87 16.05
N TYR A 254 1.70 -3.97 15.31
CA TYR A 254 2.45 -5.22 15.56
C TYR A 254 3.97 -5.03 15.49
N ARG A 255 4.46 -4.24 14.54
CA ARG A 255 5.91 -3.98 14.40
C ARG A 255 6.46 -3.13 15.53
N ALA A 256 5.65 -2.26 16.13
CA ALA A 256 6.01 -1.49 17.31
C ALA A 256 6.00 -2.35 18.59
N GLU A 257 5.06 -3.28 18.70
CA GLU A 257 4.92 -4.21 19.83
C GLU A 257 4.64 -5.64 19.34
N LEU A 258 5.68 -6.47 19.35
CA LEU A 258 5.59 -7.85 18.88
C LEU A 258 4.66 -8.68 19.77
N SER A 259 3.56 -9.16 19.20
CA SER A 259 2.60 -10.07 19.85
C SER A 259 2.31 -11.28 18.96
N PRO A 260 2.35 -12.51 19.50
CA PRO A 260 1.90 -13.71 18.77
C PRO A 260 0.43 -13.64 18.35
N GLU A 261 -0.43 -13.11 19.22
CA GLU A 261 -1.87 -12.99 18.97
C GLU A 261 -2.15 -11.97 17.86
N GLU A 262 -1.46 -10.83 17.88
CA GLU A 262 -1.60 -9.81 16.84
C GLU A 262 -0.98 -10.27 15.53
N HIS A 263 0.17 -10.98 15.57
CA HIS A 263 0.80 -11.57 14.37
C HIS A 263 -0.18 -12.40 13.55
N ILE A 264 -0.94 -13.29 14.19
CA ILE A 264 -1.93 -14.14 13.51
C ILE A 264 -2.98 -13.29 12.80
N GLN A 265 -3.52 -12.30 13.50
CA GLN A 265 -4.59 -11.46 12.96
C GLN A 265 -4.11 -10.56 11.83
N VAL A 266 -2.93 -9.93 11.95
CA VAL A 266 -2.36 -9.12 10.86
C VAL A 266 -2.01 -9.98 9.67
N ARG A 267 -1.47 -11.19 9.88
CA ARG A 267 -1.15 -12.13 8.81
C ARG A 267 -2.40 -12.51 8.02
N GLU A 268 -3.47 -12.89 8.69
CA GLU A 268 -4.75 -13.24 8.05
C GLU A 268 -5.35 -12.05 7.29
N CYS A 269 -5.31 -10.86 7.90
CA CYS A 269 -5.75 -9.61 7.26
C CYS A 269 -4.97 -9.35 5.96
N LEU A 270 -3.63 -9.46 6.00
CA LEU A 270 -2.78 -9.23 4.84
C LEU A 270 -2.89 -10.34 3.79
N GLU A 271 -3.09 -11.60 4.18
CA GLU A 271 -3.37 -12.73 3.28
C GLU A 271 -4.68 -12.48 2.51
N GLU A 272 -5.74 -12.05 3.19
CA GLU A 272 -7.00 -11.65 2.53
C GLU A 272 -6.79 -10.44 1.62
N ALA A 273 -6.04 -9.43 2.09
CA ALA A 273 -5.78 -8.21 1.32
C ALA A 273 -5.04 -8.51 0.01
N VAL A 274 -4.01 -9.36 0.01
CA VAL A 274 -3.28 -9.72 -1.22
C VAL A 274 -4.06 -10.67 -2.11
N ALA A 275 -4.97 -11.49 -1.55
CA ALA A 275 -5.89 -12.31 -2.34
C ALA A 275 -6.91 -11.43 -3.08
N ARG A 276 -7.44 -10.41 -2.40
CA ARG A 276 -8.39 -9.44 -2.97
C ARG A 276 -7.73 -8.44 -3.91
N TYR A 277 -6.52 -7.99 -3.61
CA TYR A 277 -5.76 -7.00 -4.36
C TYR A 277 -4.36 -7.53 -4.72
N PRO A 278 -4.26 -8.45 -5.70
CA PRO A 278 -3.01 -9.14 -6.03
C PRO A 278 -1.92 -8.22 -6.63
N THR A 279 -2.25 -6.98 -6.93
CA THR A 279 -1.35 -5.92 -7.41
C THR A 279 -0.89 -4.97 -6.30
N PHE A 280 -1.36 -5.13 -5.05
CA PHE A 280 -0.96 -4.25 -3.96
C PHE A 280 0.43 -4.60 -3.43
N SER A 281 1.45 -3.99 -4.04
CA SER A 281 2.87 -4.23 -3.74
C SER A 281 3.21 -4.11 -2.24
N THR A 282 2.70 -3.09 -1.54
CA THR A 282 3.02 -2.86 -0.12
C THR A 282 2.48 -3.97 0.79
N ALA A 283 1.28 -4.49 0.57
CA ALA A 283 0.75 -5.61 1.36
C ALA A 283 1.57 -6.89 1.17
N TRP A 284 2.04 -7.18 -0.05
CA TRP A 284 2.96 -8.30 -0.30
C TRP A 284 4.27 -8.15 0.50
N ALA A 285 4.78 -6.92 0.63
CA ALA A 285 5.98 -6.65 1.43
C ALA A 285 5.74 -6.85 2.92
N MET A 286 4.64 -6.33 3.45
CA MET A 286 4.25 -6.50 4.86
C MET A 286 4.04 -7.99 5.20
N LEU A 287 3.39 -8.73 4.31
CA LEU A 287 3.17 -10.17 4.47
C LEU A 287 4.49 -10.96 4.45
N SER A 288 5.44 -10.55 3.61
CA SER A 288 6.80 -11.13 3.63
C SER A 288 7.48 -10.98 4.99
N ILE A 289 7.37 -9.79 5.61
CA ILE A 289 7.94 -9.52 6.92
C ILE A 289 7.27 -10.41 7.99
N LEU A 290 5.94 -10.55 7.97
CA LEU A 290 5.25 -11.44 8.91
C LEU A 290 5.65 -12.91 8.75
N TYR A 291 5.85 -13.39 7.52
CA TYR A 291 6.36 -14.74 7.29
C TYR A 291 7.79 -14.93 7.78
N LEU A 292 8.65 -13.90 7.74
CA LEU A 292 9.97 -13.99 8.37
C LEU A 292 9.87 -14.05 9.89
N ASP A 293 8.96 -13.29 10.46
CA ASP A 293 8.79 -13.18 11.91
C ASP A 293 8.30 -14.50 12.54
N GLU A 294 7.61 -15.35 11.77
CA GLU A 294 7.31 -16.73 12.18
C GLU A 294 8.57 -17.53 12.51
N ASP A 295 9.60 -17.45 11.67
CA ASP A 295 10.89 -18.13 11.91
C ASP A 295 11.70 -17.41 13.00
N ARG A 296 11.78 -16.07 12.92
CA ARG A 296 12.61 -15.26 13.83
C ARG A 296 12.15 -15.31 15.28
N PHE A 297 10.85 -15.40 15.52
CA PHE A 297 10.24 -15.35 16.84
C PHE A 297 9.53 -16.66 17.22
N ASN A 298 9.66 -17.70 16.38
CA ASN A 298 8.98 -18.98 16.56
C ASN A 298 7.45 -18.82 16.68
N PHE A 299 6.88 -17.89 15.91
CA PHE A 299 5.43 -17.78 15.75
C PHE A 299 4.96 -18.77 14.68
N ASN A 300 3.72 -19.24 14.79
CA ASN A 300 3.13 -20.19 13.86
C ASN A 300 4.02 -21.45 13.62
N PRO A 301 4.23 -22.30 14.64
CA PRO A 301 5.12 -23.46 14.55
C PRO A 301 4.57 -24.58 13.64
N SER A 302 3.34 -24.44 13.12
CA SER A 302 2.77 -25.37 12.16
C SER A 302 3.23 -25.01 10.75
N HIS A 303 4.24 -25.72 10.26
CA HIS A 303 4.70 -25.54 8.88
C HIS A 303 3.92 -26.47 7.95
N GLY A 304 3.29 -25.88 6.94
CA GLY A 304 2.76 -26.61 5.79
C GLY A 304 3.90 -27.12 4.89
N ALA A 305 3.60 -27.35 3.61
CA ALA A 305 4.59 -27.85 2.65
C ALA A 305 5.75 -26.85 2.36
N GLU A 306 5.54 -25.56 2.62
CA GLU A 306 6.54 -24.50 2.44
C GLU A 306 6.98 -23.92 3.78
N THR A 307 8.28 -23.62 3.90
CA THR A 307 8.82 -22.98 5.10
C THR A 307 8.43 -21.49 5.16
N PRO A 308 8.38 -20.88 6.35
CA PRO A 308 8.11 -19.45 6.49
C PRO A 308 9.05 -18.58 5.64
N LEU A 309 10.34 -18.91 5.62
CA LEU A 309 11.35 -18.22 4.79
C LEU A 309 11.06 -18.31 3.28
N GLN A 310 10.60 -19.46 2.79
CA GLN A 310 10.21 -19.61 1.38
C GLN A 310 9.00 -18.74 1.04
N ARG A 311 8.01 -18.69 1.93
CA ARG A 311 6.83 -17.81 1.78
C ARG A 311 7.24 -16.35 1.78
N ALA A 312 8.14 -15.95 2.69
CA ALA A 312 8.69 -14.61 2.76
C ALA A 312 9.40 -14.17 1.48
N LEU A 313 10.31 -14.99 0.96
CA LEU A 313 11.03 -14.70 -0.29
C LEU A 313 10.10 -14.52 -1.48
N ARG A 314 9.09 -15.39 -1.60
CA ARG A 314 8.09 -15.29 -2.67
C ARG A 314 7.29 -14.00 -2.55
N ALA A 315 6.81 -13.67 -1.35
CA ALA A 315 6.03 -12.46 -1.11
C ALA A 315 6.86 -11.18 -1.38
N ALA A 316 8.12 -11.13 -0.92
CA ALA A 316 9.02 -10.01 -1.19
C ALA A 316 9.31 -9.84 -2.69
N ARG A 317 9.63 -10.93 -3.39
CA ARG A 317 9.85 -10.91 -4.85
C ARG A 317 8.58 -10.47 -5.60
N ARG A 318 7.41 -10.90 -5.15
CA ARG A 318 6.14 -10.45 -5.74
C ARG A 318 5.95 -8.95 -5.54
N SER A 319 6.24 -8.43 -4.36
CA SER A 319 6.17 -6.99 -4.07
C SER A 319 7.04 -6.16 -5.02
N THR A 320 8.30 -6.53 -5.20
CA THR A 320 9.25 -5.80 -6.05
C THR A 320 9.01 -6.01 -7.55
N GLN A 321 8.41 -7.13 -7.96
CA GLN A 321 7.91 -7.32 -9.33
C GLN A 321 6.74 -6.40 -9.66
N LEU A 322 5.88 -6.10 -8.68
CA LEU A 322 4.73 -5.21 -8.84
C LEU A 322 5.15 -3.74 -8.85
N ASP A 323 6.08 -3.36 -7.97
CA ASP A 323 6.65 -2.02 -7.94
C ASP A 323 8.12 -2.10 -7.48
N ALA A 324 9.04 -1.97 -8.44
CA ALA A 324 10.49 -2.00 -8.19
C ALA A 324 11.01 -0.79 -7.39
N SER A 325 10.19 0.26 -7.26
CA SER A 325 10.46 1.48 -6.48
C SER A 325 9.75 1.48 -5.13
N ASN A 326 9.10 0.38 -4.74
CA ASN A 326 8.46 0.29 -3.44
C ASN A 326 9.51 0.05 -2.35
N THR A 327 9.78 1.07 -1.55
CA THR A 327 10.73 1.03 -0.43
C THR A 327 10.44 -0.12 0.52
N ARG A 328 9.17 -0.34 0.88
CA ARG A 328 8.76 -1.45 1.75
C ARG A 328 9.01 -2.80 1.09
N GLY A 329 8.77 -2.92 -0.21
CA GLY A 329 9.09 -4.11 -1.00
C GLY A 329 10.59 -4.42 -1.05
N LEU A 330 11.42 -3.39 -1.27
CA LEU A 330 12.88 -3.52 -1.25
C LEU A 330 13.39 -3.89 0.15
N GLN A 331 12.83 -3.29 1.21
CA GLN A 331 13.14 -3.66 2.60
C GLN A 331 12.81 -5.13 2.87
N ALA A 332 11.61 -5.59 2.50
CA ALA A 332 11.20 -6.98 2.67
C ALA A 332 12.10 -7.95 1.90
N LEU A 333 12.49 -7.61 0.67
CA LEU A 333 13.40 -8.42 -0.14
C LEU A 333 14.80 -8.48 0.47
N MET A 334 15.36 -7.35 0.90
CA MET A 334 16.62 -7.29 1.64
C MET A 334 16.58 -8.23 2.85
N MET A 335 15.54 -8.14 3.68
CA MET A 335 15.41 -8.96 4.88
C MET A 335 15.29 -10.45 4.52
N ALA A 336 14.44 -10.81 3.56
CA ALA A 336 14.24 -12.20 3.17
C ALA A 336 15.51 -12.83 2.59
N LEU A 337 16.27 -12.10 1.77
CA LEU A 337 17.57 -12.54 1.25
C LEU A 337 18.60 -12.70 2.37
N PHE A 338 18.63 -11.77 3.33
CA PHE A 338 19.54 -11.83 4.47
C PHE A 338 19.33 -13.11 5.28
N PHE A 339 18.08 -13.42 5.64
CA PHE A 339 17.74 -14.65 6.37
C PHE A 339 17.90 -15.91 5.51
N ASN A 340 17.80 -15.79 4.18
CA ASN A 340 18.16 -16.86 3.25
C ASN A 340 19.67 -17.03 3.02
N ARG A 341 20.51 -16.29 3.77
CA ARG A 341 21.98 -16.30 3.69
C ARG A 341 22.54 -15.82 2.35
N GLU A 342 21.77 -15.06 1.59
CA GLU A 342 22.20 -14.38 0.37
C GLU A 342 22.71 -12.96 0.69
N LEU A 343 23.73 -12.86 1.55
CA LEU A 343 24.16 -11.60 2.16
C LEU A 343 24.55 -10.51 1.15
N THR A 344 25.32 -10.84 0.11
CA THR A 344 25.75 -9.88 -0.91
C THR A 344 24.56 -9.24 -1.62
N GLU A 345 23.58 -10.06 -2.00
CA GLU A 345 22.38 -9.58 -2.68
C GLU A 345 21.47 -8.79 -1.72
N ALA A 346 21.37 -9.24 -0.45
CA ALA A 346 20.65 -8.50 0.58
C ALA A 346 21.21 -7.08 0.74
N ILE A 347 22.54 -6.93 0.84
CA ILE A 347 23.18 -5.62 0.97
C ILE A 347 22.90 -4.75 -0.25
N ARG A 348 23.07 -5.30 -1.46
CA ARG A 348 22.79 -4.58 -2.72
C ARG A 348 21.34 -4.06 -2.77
N VAL A 349 20.38 -4.89 -2.34
CA VAL A 349 18.96 -4.50 -2.29
C VAL A 349 18.72 -3.44 -1.20
N GLY A 350 19.40 -3.54 -0.05
CA GLY A 350 19.34 -2.53 1.02
C GLY A 350 19.86 -1.16 0.59
N GLU A 351 20.98 -1.12 -0.14
CA GLU A 351 21.51 0.12 -0.74
C GLU A 351 20.51 0.72 -1.75
N GLN A 352 19.91 -0.12 -2.60
CA GLN A 352 18.87 0.32 -3.53
C GLN A 352 17.65 0.89 -2.79
N ALA A 353 17.22 0.26 -1.70
CA ALA A 353 16.12 0.73 -0.86
C ALA A 353 16.43 2.12 -0.29
N LEU A 354 17.66 2.31 0.23
CA LEU A 354 18.11 3.56 0.83
C LEU A 354 18.16 4.70 -0.21
N VAL A 355 18.63 4.41 -1.43
CA VAL A 355 18.59 5.39 -2.54
C VAL A 355 17.15 5.72 -2.93
N THR A 356 16.26 4.72 -2.93
CA THR A 356 14.85 4.89 -3.30
C THR A 356 14.10 5.79 -2.33
N ASN A 357 14.30 5.58 -1.02
CA ASN A 357 13.75 6.46 -0.01
C ASN A 357 14.75 6.68 1.15
N PRO A 358 15.60 7.73 1.05
CA PRO A 358 16.53 8.10 2.12
C PRO A 358 15.83 8.82 3.29
N ASN A 359 14.50 8.86 3.31
CA ASN A 359 13.72 9.52 4.35
C ASN A 359 12.96 8.51 5.23
N ASP A 360 13.04 7.22 4.91
CA ASP A 360 12.43 6.13 5.69
C ASP A 360 13.40 5.68 6.80
N THR A 361 13.10 6.09 8.03
CA THR A 361 13.94 5.81 9.21
C THR A 361 13.88 4.35 9.65
N GLU A 362 12.77 3.65 9.38
CA GLU A 362 12.63 2.23 9.71
C GLU A 362 13.54 1.40 8.80
N LEU A 363 13.52 1.69 7.49
CA LEU A 363 14.44 1.08 6.54
C LEU A 363 15.90 1.32 6.94
N MET A 364 16.26 2.55 7.30
CA MET A 364 17.63 2.88 7.72
C MET A 364 18.07 2.04 8.93
N GLY A 365 17.19 1.90 9.93
CA GLY A 365 17.46 1.09 11.12
C GLY A 365 17.63 -0.39 10.79
N GLU A 366 16.74 -0.96 9.98
CA GLU A 366 16.81 -2.37 9.58
C GLU A 366 18.05 -2.65 8.72
N PHE A 367 18.35 -1.79 7.74
CA PHE A 367 19.52 -1.95 6.88
C PHE A 367 20.83 -1.81 7.67
N GLY A 368 20.95 -0.79 8.53
CA GLY A 368 22.10 -0.62 9.42
C GLY A 368 22.31 -1.83 10.33
N THR A 369 21.23 -2.40 10.85
CA THR A 369 21.28 -3.65 11.65
C THR A 369 21.80 -4.82 10.82
N ARG A 370 21.38 -4.97 9.55
CA ARG A 370 21.87 -6.03 8.66
C ARG A 370 23.36 -5.86 8.32
N LEU A 371 23.82 -4.63 8.08
CA LEU A 371 25.24 -4.35 7.85
C LEU A 371 26.08 -4.75 9.06
N ALA A 372 25.66 -4.33 10.26
CA ALA A 372 26.36 -4.66 11.50
C ALA A 372 26.45 -6.17 11.75
N ILE A 373 25.36 -6.92 11.56
CA ILE A 373 25.36 -8.39 11.70
C ILE A 373 26.20 -9.06 10.59
N GLY A 374 26.19 -8.48 9.38
CA GLY A 374 26.97 -8.95 8.24
C GLY A 374 28.47 -8.63 8.31
N GLY A 375 28.92 -7.86 9.31
CA GLY A 375 30.32 -7.47 9.50
C GLY A 375 30.83 -6.44 8.48
N GLN A 376 29.95 -5.58 7.97
CA GLN A 376 30.26 -4.50 7.03
C GLN A 376 30.40 -3.14 7.71
#